data_AF-A0A920MSR1-F1
#
_entry.id   AF-A0A920MSR1-F1
#
_cell.length_a   1.000
_cell.length_b   1.000
_cell.length_c   1.000
_cell.angle_alpha   90.00
_cell.angle_beta   90.00
_cell.angle_gamma   90.00
#
_symmetry.space_group_name_H-M   'P 1'
#
loop_
_entity.id
_entity.type
_entity.pdbx_description
1 polymer ?
#
loop_
_entity_poly.entity_id
_entity_poly.type
_entity_poly.pdbx_seq_one_letter_code
_entity_poly.pdbx_strand_id
1 'polypeptide(L)'
;MGFYPIIISLLEAMFIDFLNNNIYDPKSEFLIPTVVNDLIQQKMEEVHILKTDSKWFGVTFKEDKPLVKNQIADLVESGTYPSILF
;
A
#
# COMPACT_ATOMS: atom_id res chain seq x y z
N MET A 1 3.40 -3.82 -4.08
CA MET A 1 2.35 -4.73 -3.59
C MET A 1 2.19 -5.83 -4.61
N GLY A 2 2.31 -7.09 -4.20
CA GLY A 2 2.05 -8.24 -5.07
C GLY A 2 0.66 -8.77 -4.77
N PHE A 3 -0.23 -8.76 -5.75
CA PHE A 3 -1.53 -9.42 -5.65
C PHE A 3 -1.68 -10.40 -6.82
N TYR A 4 -2.30 -11.55 -6.55
CA TYR A 4 -2.73 -12.43 -7.63
C TYR A 4 -3.85 -11.76 -8.44
N PRO A 5 -3.94 -11.98 -9.76
CA PRO A 5 -4.95 -11.35 -10.61
C PRO A 5 -6.40 -11.55 -10.12
N ILE A 6 -6.67 -12.66 -9.42
CA ILE A 6 -7.99 -12.97 -8.85
C ILE A 6 -8.50 -11.92 -7.86
N ILE A 7 -7.60 -11.14 -7.22
CA ILE A 7 -8.02 -10.08 -6.31
C ILE A 7 -8.86 -9.02 -7.01
N ILE A 8 -8.66 -8.80 -8.31
CA ILE A 8 -9.34 -7.73 -9.05
C ILE A 8 -10.83 -8.07 -9.19
N SER A 9 -11.16 -9.32 -9.52
CA SER A 9 -12.56 -9.76 -9.63
C SER A 9 -13.28 -9.71 -8.28
N LEU A 10 -12.56 -10.01 -7.20
CA LEU A 10 -13.09 -9.96 -5.84
C LEU A 10 -13.31 -8.51 -5.37
N LEU A 11 -12.36 -7.62 -5.65
CA LEU A 11 -12.50 -6.19 -5.41
C LEU A 11 -13.67 -5.59 -6.21
N GLU A 12 -13.85 -5.99 -7.46
CA GLU A 12 -14.96 -5.52 -8.30
C GLU A 12 -16.33 -5.89 -7.71
N ALA A 13 -16.52 -7.15 -7.30
CA ALA A 13 -17.75 -7.59 -6.64
C ALA A 13 -18.03 -6.80 -5.35
N MET A 14 -17.02 -6.66 -4.48
CA MET A 14 -17.16 -5.89 -3.24
C MET A 14 -17.34 -4.39 -3.47
N PHE A 15 -16.80 -3.85 -4.56
CA PHE A 15 -16.97 -2.46 -4.93
C PHE A 15 -18.40 -2.16 -5.37
N ILE A 16 -19.03 -3.07 -6.12
CA ILE A 16 -20.45 -2.95 -6.49
C ILE A 16 -21.32 -2.92 -5.22
N ASP A 17 -21.08 -3.81 -4.27
CA ASP A 17 -21.78 -3.84 -2.99
C ASP A 17 -21.54 -2.57 -2.17
N PHE A 18 -20.30 -2.08 -2.14
CA PHE A 18 -19.94 -0.82 -1.50
C PHE A 18 -20.72 0.35 -2.10
N LEU A 19 -20.78 0.46 -3.43
CA LEU A 19 -21.53 1.52 -4.11
C LEU A 19 -23.01 1.45 -3.76
N ASN A 20 -23.64 0.27 -3.83
CA ASN A 20 -25.06 0.12 -3.49
C ASN A 20 -25.40 0.61 -2.08
N ASN A 21 -24.48 0.44 -1.12
CA ASN A 21 -24.69 0.84 0.27
C ASN A 21 -24.27 2.28 0.58
N ASN A 22 -23.35 2.87 -0.20
CA ASN A 22 -22.71 4.15 0.14
C ASN A 22 -22.84 5.24 -0.95
N ILE A 23 -23.63 5.00 -2.02
CA ILE A 23 -23.74 5.92 -3.17
C ILE A 23 -24.13 7.37 -2.82
N TYR A 24 -24.82 7.57 -1.69
CA TYR A 24 -25.27 8.88 -1.23
C TYR A 24 -24.31 9.56 -0.24
N ASP A 25 -23.26 8.88 0.22
CA ASP A 25 -22.25 9.46 1.11
C ASP A 25 -21.01 9.90 0.30
N PRO A 26 -20.80 11.22 0.11
CA PRO A 26 -19.67 11.74 -0.65
C PRO A 26 -18.32 11.60 0.05
N LYS A 27 -18.30 11.19 1.33
CA LYS A 27 -17.06 10.93 2.09
C LYS A 27 -16.74 9.44 2.19
N SER A 28 -17.56 8.57 1.61
CA SER A 28 -17.31 7.14 1.64
C SER A 28 -16.07 6.80 0.81
N GLU A 29 -15.19 5.96 1.37
CA GLU A 29 -13.95 5.53 0.73
C GLU A 29 -13.90 4.01 0.63
N PHE A 30 -13.55 3.51 -0.55
CA PHE A 30 -13.31 2.08 -0.77
C PHE A 30 -11.81 1.78 -0.62
N LEU A 31 -11.40 1.46 0.61
CA LEU A 31 -10.00 1.24 0.97
C LEU A 31 -9.58 -0.20 0.73
N ILE A 32 -8.58 -0.41 -0.15
CA ILE A 32 -7.99 -1.74 -0.40
C ILE A 32 -7.55 -2.45 0.89
N PRO A 33 -6.90 -1.79 1.87
CA PRO A 33 -6.51 -2.45 3.13
C PRO A 33 -7.70 -3.01 3.91
N THR A 34 -8.83 -2.30 3.94
CA THR A 34 -10.05 -2.76 4.62
C THR A 34 -10.61 -3.98 3.92
N VAL A 35 -10.72 -3.94 2.60
CA VAL A 35 -11.21 -5.07 1.80
C VAL A 35 -10.33 -6.29 1.97
N VAL A 36 -9.01 -6.13 1.84
CA VAL A 36 -8.06 -7.23 2.02
C VAL A 36 -8.16 -7.79 3.45
N ASN A 37 -8.33 -6.96 4.47
CA ASN A 37 -8.55 -7.41 5.84
C ASN A 37 -9.85 -8.21 5.98
N ASP A 38 -10.95 -7.77 5.37
CA ASP A 38 -12.22 -8.49 5.40
C ASP A 38 -12.11 -9.86 4.73
N LEU A 39 -11.37 -9.96 3.62
CA LEU A 39 -11.09 -11.22 2.93
C LEU A 39 -10.24 -12.17 3.76
N ILE A 40 -9.26 -11.65 4.49
CA ILE A 40 -8.46 -12.42 5.47
C ILE A 40 -9.38 -12.94 6.59
N GLN A 41 -10.25 -12.10 7.14
CA GLN A 41 -11.17 -12.49 8.22
C GLN A 41 -12.20 -13.53 7.79
N GLN A 42 -12.68 -13.44 6.55
CA GLN A 42 -13.63 -14.38 5.96
C GLN A 42 -12.99 -15.73 5.58
N LYS A 43 -11.67 -15.90 5.81
CA LYS A 43 -10.87 -17.09 5.48
C LYS A 43 -11.04 -17.56 4.03
N MET A 44 -11.41 -16.65 3.12
CA MET A 44 -11.65 -17.00 1.73
C MET A 44 -10.34 -17.21 0.96
N GLU A 45 -9.23 -16.61 1.40
CA GLU A 45 -7.92 -16.75 0.77
C GLU A 45 -6.78 -16.71 1.81
N GLU A 46 -5.70 -17.46 1.56
CA GLU A 46 -4.47 -17.39 2.36
C GLU A 46 -3.63 -16.18 1.94
N VAL A 47 -3.70 -15.09 2.70
CA VAL A 47 -2.85 -13.93 2.47
C VAL A 47 -1.48 -14.15 3.11
N HIS A 48 -0.47 -14.38 2.29
CA HIS A 48 0.91 -14.46 2.75
C HIS A 48 1.54 -13.07 2.92
N ILE A 49 1.83 -12.70 4.17
CA ILE A 49 2.57 -11.48 4.49
C ILE A 49 4.07 -11.74 4.34
N LEU A 50 4.69 -11.14 3.32
CA LEU A 50 6.14 -11.16 3.15
C LEU A 50 6.79 -10.14 4.07
N LYS A 51 7.56 -10.61 5.04
CA LYS A 51 8.38 -9.75 5.90
C LYS A 51 9.61 -9.27 5.13
N THR A 52 9.97 -8.01 5.30
CA THR A 52 11.21 -7.43 4.78
C THR A 52 11.93 -6.67 5.89
N ASP A 53 13.26 -6.73 5.88
CA ASP A 53 14.11 -5.92 6.76
C ASP A 53 14.28 -4.48 6.24
N SER A 54 13.78 -4.21 5.02
CA SER A 54 13.79 -2.88 4.43
C SER A 54 12.90 -1.92 5.23
N LYS A 55 13.47 -0.78 5.62
CA LYS A 55 12.72 0.31 6.27
C LYS A 55 12.09 1.19 5.20
N TRP A 56 10.79 1.37 5.27
CA TRP A 56 10.08 2.32 4.43
C TRP A 56 10.22 3.74 4.98
N PHE A 57 10.48 4.70 4.10
CA PHE A 57 10.50 6.12 4.41
C PHE A 57 9.88 6.91 3.27
N GLY A 58 9.19 8.00 3.60
CA GLY A 58 8.43 8.81 2.65
C GLY A 58 8.11 10.18 3.24
N VAL A 59 7.60 11.07 2.39
CA VAL A 59 7.21 12.42 2.79
C VAL A 59 5.70 12.45 2.96
N THR A 60 5.22 12.47 4.20
CA THR A 60 3.79 12.66 4.51
C THR A 60 3.50 14.14 4.72
N PHE A 61 4.40 14.83 5.43
CA PHE A 61 4.38 16.27 5.64
C PHE A 61 5.64 16.93 5.10
N LYS A 62 5.61 18.25 4.89
CA LYS A 62 6.72 18.99 4.30
C LYS A 62 7.99 18.90 5.15
N GLU A 63 7.81 18.75 6.46
CA GLU A 63 8.82 18.63 7.49
C GLU A 63 9.57 17.29 7.43
N ASP A 64 9.02 16.25 6.78
CA ASP A 64 9.68 14.95 6.61
C ASP A 64 10.79 15.00 5.53
N LYS A 65 10.77 16.03 4.67
CA LYS A 65 11.67 16.18 3.53
C LYS A 65 13.17 16.11 3.90
N PRO A 66 13.66 16.77 4.96
CA PRO A 66 15.06 16.67 5.37
C PRO A 66 15.44 15.25 5.80
N LEU A 67 14.55 14.56 6.51
CA LEU A 67 14.77 13.18 6.96
C LEU A 67 14.90 12.22 5.77
N VAL A 68 13.97 12.30 4.82
CA VAL A 68 13.99 11.46 3.61
C VAL A 68 15.25 11.73 2.77
N LYS A 69 15.66 13.01 2.64
CA LYS A 69 16.91 13.35 1.95
C LYS A 69 18.13 12.74 2.60
N ASN A 70 18.23 12.81 3.94
CA ASN A 70 19.35 12.25 4.67
C ASN A 70 19.40 10.73 4.51
N GLN A 71 18.27 10.03 4.62
CA GLN A 71 18.25 8.58 4.43
C GLN A 71 18.65 8.15 3.00
N ILE A 72 18.28 8.91 1.97
CA ILE A 72 18.76 8.66 0.60
C ILE A 72 20.26 8.91 0.51
N ALA A 73 20.78 9.98 1.11
CA ALA A 73 22.21 10.28 1.12
C ALA A 73 23.02 9.17 1.79
N ASP A 74 22.57 8.67 2.95
CA ASP A 74 23.20 7.55 3.67
C ASP A 74 23.22 6.27 2.80
N LEU A 75 22.15 6.02 2.04
CA LEU A 75 22.07 4.87 1.13
C LEU A 75 23.02 5.00 -0.08
N VAL A 76 23.29 6.22 -0.54
CA VAL A 76 24.28 6.49 -1.61
C VAL A 76 25.70 6.40 -1.06
N GLU A 77 25.96 6.97 0.13
CA GLU A 77 27.28 6.94 0.78
C GLU A 77 27.70 5.52 1.18
N SER A 78 26.74 4.70 1.65
CA SER A 78 26.98 3.27 1.90
C SER A 78 27.20 2.43 0.63
N GLY A 79 27.10 3.04 -0.56
CA GLY A 79 27.29 2.37 -1.84
C GLY A 79 26.12 1.46 -2.24
N THR A 80 25.00 1.49 -1.50
CA THR A 80 23.80 0.69 -1.82
C THR A 80 23.19 1.12 -3.15
N TYR A 81 23.25 2.42 -3.46
CA TYR A 81 22.81 2.97 -4.74
C TYR A 81 23.88 3.92 -5.33
N PRO A 82 24.01 4.01 -6.66
CA PRO A 82 24.85 5.01 -7.29
C PRO A 82 24.28 6.42 -7.08
N SER A 83 25.14 7.44 -7.14
CA SER A 83 24.73 8.85 -7.03
C SER A 83 23.80 9.30 -8.15
N ILE A 84 23.86 8.64 -9.32
CA ILE A 84 22.99 8.86 -10.47
C ILE A 84 22.43 7.50 -10.87
N LEU A 85 21.10 7.35 -10.79
CA LEU A 85 20.39 6.12 -11.12
C LEU A 85 20.07 5.99 -12.61
N PHE A 86 19.87 7.11 -13.30
CA PHE A 86 19.50 7.21 -14.71
C PHE A 86 20.14 8.43 -15.35
#